data_AF-A0AA38GQB0-F1
#
_entry.id   AF-A0AA38GQB0-F1
#
_cell.length_a   1.000
_cell.length_b   1.000
_cell.length_c   1.000
_cell.angle_alpha   90.00
_cell.angle_beta   90.00
_cell.angle_gamma   90.00
#
_symmetry.space_group_name_H-M   'P 1'
#
loop_
_entity.id
_entity.type
_entity.pdbx_description
1 polymer ?
#
loop_
_entity_poly.entity_id
_entity_poly.type
_entity_poly.pdbx_seq_one_letter_code
_entity_poly.pdbx_strand_id
1 'polypeptide(L)'
;NESDDGDDGGDMIEPRPTGIAQRMPKWCTSTLRDARMDVPLDTSTPGPRTHSKEREEVNFALMSRVIESDEPSIVQEALHSKSWKDAMDYEYQSVMKNNTWQLVDLPPRKKPIGCRWIFKTKYKADGIVDKHKARLVAKGYTQKEGIDYEETFAPTAKIKTIRMIFALVAWFDLKVHQMDVTSVFLNGDLQEEVYMTQPEGYVILGREEKVCRLKKSLYGLKQAPRAWYIKIDEHLVQHGFVRNPYDPNLYLEKQGGEMVIVVVYVDDLVITGSLVKMIDETKKDLKRSFDMIDLGLMHYCLGLEVCQKENNIFVSQMKYTKTTLEKFRMMDYTPIATPMENRLQLSHSDRSPK
;
A
#
# COMPACT_ATOMS: atom_id res chain seq x y z
N ASN A 1 -40.24 5.02 77.84
CA ASN A 1 -40.48 4.20 76.66
C ASN A 1 -39.49 4.62 75.59
N GLU A 2 -38.47 3.78 75.38
CA GLU A 2 -37.92 3.31 74.08
C GLU A 2 -38.03 4.26 72.87
N SER A 3 -37.06 4.46 71.98
CA SER A 3 -35.67 3.99 71.75
C SER A 3 -35.23 4.64 70.42
N ASP A 4 -33.92 4.91 70.27
CA ASP A 4 -33.07 4.98 69.06
C ASP A 4 -33.67 5.27 67.66
N ASP A 5 -33.12 6.27 66.94
CA ASP A 5 -32.05 6.05 65.93
C ASP A 5 -31.82 7.29 65.01
N GLY A 6 -30.54 7.58 64.73
CA GLY A 6 -30.06 7.82 63.37
C GLY A 6 -30.12 9.21 62.75
N ASP A 7 -29.04 9.97 62.93
CA ASP A 7 -28.53 11.05 62.08
C ASP A 7 -28.15 10.54 60.67
N ASP A 8 -28.55 11.24 59.59
CA ASP A 8 -27.68 11.46 58.42
C ASP A 8 -28.20 12.58 57.50
N GLY A 9 -27.61 13.76 57.62
CA GLY A 9 -27.71 14.84 56.64
C GLY A 9 -26.76 14.58 55.46
N GLY A 10 -27.28 14.04 54.37
CA GLY A 10 -26.52 13.83 53.12
C GLY A 10 -26.79 14.92 52.09
N ASP A 11 -25.93 15.94 52.05
CA ASP A 11 -25.76 16.81 50.89
C ASP A 11 -25.47 15.96 49.64
N MET A 12 -26.16 16.25 48.53
CA MET A 12 -25.93 15.58 47.25
C MET A 12 -24.52 15.88 46.73
N ILE A 13 -23.58 14.97 47.00
CA ILE A 13 -22.25 14.95 46.41
C ILE A 13 -22.41 14.59 44.92
N GLU A 14 -22.21 15.56 44.04
CA GLU A 14 -21.96 15.28 42.62
C GLU A 14 -20.78 14.30 42.48
N PRO A 15 -20.88 13.27 41.63
CA PRO A 15 -19.78 12.33 41.44
C PRO A 15 -18.57 13.07 40.86
N ARG A 16 -17.49 13.15 41.65
CA ARG A 16 -16.20 13.67 41.17
C ARG A 16 -15.72 12.80 40.00
N PRO A 17 -15.31 13.38 38.86
CA PRO A 17 -14.71 12.61 37.80
C PRO A 17 -13.33 12.10 38.25
N THR A 18 -13.27 10.84 38.66
CA THR A 18 -12.01 10.09 38.84
C THR A 18 -11.53 9.59 37.49
N GLY A 19 -10.97 10.51 36.72
CA GLY A 19 -10.20 10.20 35.53
C GLY A 19 -9.12 11.26 35.41
N ILE A 20 -7.86 10.88 35.58
CA ILE A 20 -6.74 11.73 35.19
C ILE A 20 -6.88 11.92 33.69
N ALA A 21 -7.47 13.04 33.26
CA ALA A 21 -7.48 13.42 31.87
C ALA A 21 -6.02 13.63 31.47
N GLN A 22 -5.43 12.65 30.76
CA GLN A 22 -4.10 12.79 30.20
C GLN A 22 -4.08 14.04 29.32
N ARG A 23 -3.35 15.05 29.81
CA ARG A 23 -3.22 16.32 29.13
C ARG A 23 -2.51 16.06 27.79
N MET A 24 -3.12 16.48 26.68
CA MET A 24 -2.50 16.37 25.35
C MET A 24 -1.04 16.85 25.36
N PRO A 25 -0.06 15.99 25.03
CA PRO A 25 1.32 16.40 24.87
C PRO A 25 1.39 17.52 23.85
N LYS A 26 2.31 18.46 24.11
CA LYS A 26 2.46 19.68 23.33
C LYS A 26 2.59 19.40 21.82
N TRP A 27 3.25 18.30 21.44
CA TRP A 27 3.39 17.88 20.03
C TRP A 27 2.06 17.54 19.35
N CYS A 28 1.13 16.90 20.06
CA CYS A 28 -0.19 16.51 19.54
C CYS A 28 -1.08 17.76 19.35
N THR A 29 -1.08 18.66 20.34
CA THR A 29 -1.71 19.99 20.20
C THR A 29 -1.10 20.82 19.07
N SER A 30 0.22 20.76 18.86
CA SER A 30 0.89 21.47 17.75
C SER A 30 0.44 20.91 16.41
N THR A 31 0.39 19.58 16.28
CA THR A 31 -0.05 18.89 15.07
C THR A 31 -1.53 19.19 14.74
N LEU A 32 -2.40 19.22 15.75
CA LEU A 32 -3.81 19.57 15.58
C LEU A 32 -4.01 21.06 15.27
N ARG A 33 -3.14 21.94 15.78
CA ARG A 33 -3.13 23.37 15.45
C ARG A 33 -2.69 23.61 14.02
N ASP A 34 -1.68 22.88 13.54
CA ASP A 34 -1.24 22.91 12.14
C ASP A 34 -2.30 22.34 11.18
N ALA A 35 -3.16 21.43 11.67
CA ALA A 35 -4.29 20.91 10.90
C ALA A 35 -5.48 21.89 10.81
N ARG A 36 -5.59 22.84 11.76
CA ARG A 36 -6.60 23.91 11.77
C ARG A 36 -6.06 25.18 11.11
N MET A 37 -5.51 25.06 9.91
CA MET A 37 -5.28 26.24 9.09
C MET A 37 -6.64 26.75 8.60
N ASP A 38 -7.18 27.77 9.28
CA ASP A 38 -8.24 28.66 8.78
C ASP A 38 -7.68 29.48 7.61
N VAL A 39 -7.46 28.81 6.49
CA VAL A 39 -7.26 29.48 5.20
C VAL A 39 -8.63 29.56 4.56
N PRO A 40 -9.10 30.74 4.13
CA PRO A 40 -10.33 30.83 3.37
C PRO A 40 -10.26 29.83 2.22
N LEU A 41 -11.24 28.93 2.12
CA LEU A 41 -11.40 28.07 0.96
C LEU A 41 -11.68 29.00 -0.21
N ASP A 42 -10.65 29.33 -0.98
CA ASP A 42 -10.84 29.89 -2.30
C ASP A 42 -11.59 28.83 -3.10
N THR A 43 -12.89 29.08 -3.33
CA THR A 43 -13.78 28.20 -4.09
C THR A 43 -13.43 28.18 -5.58
N SER A 44 -12.33 28.80 -5.99
CA SER A 44 -11.82 28.83 -7.35
C SER A 44 -10.48 28.12 -7.52
N THR A 45 -10.33 26.91 -6.98
CA THR A 45 -9.22 26.03 -7.38
C THR A 45 -9.51 25.38 -8.73
N PRO A 46 -8.75 25.66 -9.81
CA PRO A 46 -8.79 24.80 -10.99
C PRO A 46 -8.34 23.42 -10.57
N GLY A 47 -9.06 22.37 -10.99
CA GLY A 47 -8.70 20.98 -10.69
C GLY A 47 -7.24 20.67 -11.01
N PRO A 48 -6.65 19.64 -10.38
CA PRO A 48 -5.22 19.37 -10.51
C PRO A 48 -4.88 19.12 -11.98
N ARG A 49 -4.25 20.11 -12.63
CA ARG A 49 -3.54 19.89 -13.88
C ARG A 49 -2.38 18.97 -13.54
N THR A 50 -2.49 17.74 -14.02
CA THR A 50 -1.43 16.74 -13.97
C THR A 50 -0.21 17.28 -14.71
N HIS A 51 0.75 17.86 -13.99
CA HIS A 51 2.12 17.98 -14.46
C HIS A 51 2.71 16.56 -14.49
N SER A 52 2.38 15.80 -15.54
CA SER A 52 2.81 14.41 -15.71
C SER A 52 4.32 14.29 -15.97
N LYS A 53 4.94 15.34 -16.53
CA LYS A 53 6.35 15.29 -16.95
C LYS A 53 7.35 15.30 -15.80
N GLU A 54 7.15 16.10 -14.75
CA GLU A 54 8.14 16.21 -13.65
C GLU A 54 8.11 14.99 -12.71
N ARG A 55 6.93 14.39 -12.48
CA ARG A 55 6.84 13.14 -11.69
C ARG A 55 7.42 11.93 -12.42
N GLU A 56 7.35 11.91 -13.74
CA GLU A 56 7.99 10.86 -14.55
C GLU A 56 9.51 10.97 -14.48
N GLU A 57 10.10 12.17 -14.57
CA GLU A 57 11.56 12.35 -14.51
C GLU A 57 12.15 11.99 -13.15
N VAL A 58 11.48 12.34 -12.04
CA VAL A 58 11.96 12.02 -10.68
C VAL A 58 11.87 10.51 -10.39
N ASN A 59 10.88 9.81 -10.94
CA ASN A 59 10.75 8.36 -10.81
C ASN A 59 11.69 7.59 -11.77
N PHE A 60 11.88 8.08 -13.00
CA PHE A 60 12.80 7.49 -13.98
C PHE A 60 14.26 7.56 -13.48
N ALA A 61 14.61 8.67 -12.82
CA ALA A 61 15.93 8.85 -12.25
C ALA A 61 16.17 8.07 -10.94
N LEU A 62 15.14 7.49 -10.31
CA LEU A 62 15.28 6.60 -9.15
C LEU A 62 15.74 5.17 -9.55
N MET A 63 15.68 4.84 -10.85
CA MET A 63 16.04 3.53 -11.40
C MET A 63 17.45 3.45 -12.01
N SER A 64 18.19 4.56 -12.10
CA SER A 64 19.40 4.64 -12.94
C SER A 64 20.72 4.19 -12.28
N ARG A 65 20.67 3.45 -11.16
CA ARG A 65 21.81 2.56 -10.84
C ARG A 65 21.69 1.35 -11.78
N VAL A 66 22.09 1.59 -13.03
CA VAL A 66 22.45 0.56 -14.00
C VAL A 66 23.71 -0.10 -13.44
N ILE A 67 23.51 -0.97 -12.46
CA ILE A 67 24.27 -2.21 -12.42
C ILE A 67 23.86 -2.89 -13.72
N GLU A 68 24.82 -3.27 -14.57
CA GLU A 68 24.54 -4.11 -15.75
C GLU A 68 23.56 -5.19 -15.33
N SER A 69 22.29 -5.03 -15.71
CA SER A 69 21.27 -5.92 -15.18
C SER A 69 21.30 -7.15 -16.07
N ASP A 70 21.70 -8.29 -15.52
CA ASP A 70 21.47 -9.61 -16.11
C ASP A 70 19.96 -9.96 -16.18
N GLU A 71 19.08 -8.96 -16.19
CA GLU A 71 17.64 -9.10 -16.35
C GLU A 71 17.35 -9.36 -17.84
N PRO A 72 16.72 -10.50 -18.16
CA PRO A 72 16.46 -10.87 -19.54
C PRO A 72 15.49 -9.87 -20.17
N SER A 73 15.82 -9.46 -21.39
CA SER A 73 15.04 -8.48 -22.14
C SER A 73 13.90 -9.15 -22.93
N ILE A 74 14.12 -10.42 -23.30
CA ILE A 74 13.20 -11.28 -24.04
C ILE A 74 12.94 -12.59 -23.30
N VAL A 75 11.76 -13.19 -23.53
CA VAL A 75 11.34 -14.42 -22.87
C VAL A 75 12.26 -15.59 -23.23
N GLN A 76 12.81 -15.62 -24.45
CA GLN A 76 13.75 -16.65 -24.86
C GLN A 76 14.99 -16.67 -23.93
N GLU A 77 15.61 -15.53 -23.64
CA GLU A 77 16.74 -15.44 -22.70
C GLU A 77 16.36 -15.97 -21.30
N ALA A 78 15.17 -15.59 -20.83
CA ALA A 78 14.65 -16.05 -19.54
C ALA A 78 14.44 -17.57 -19.48
N LEU A 79 13.93 -18.18 -20.56
CA LEU A 79 13.68 -19.62 -20.63
C LEU A 79 14.97 -20.46 -20.67
N HIS A 80 16.08 -19.90 -21.16
CA HIS A 80 17.39 -20.57 -21.14
C HIS A 80 18.05 -20.56 -19.75
N SER A 81 17.68 -19.61 -18.89
CA SER A 81 18.15 -19.55 -17.51
C SER A 81 17.19 -20.28 -16.57
N LYS A 82 17.70 -21.28 -15.85
CA LYS A 82 16.89 -22.03 -14.88
C LYS A 82 16.24 -21.13 -13.83
N SER A 83 16.97 -20.15 -13.29
CA SER A 83 16.44 -19.28 -12.23
C SER A 83 15.32 -18.37 -12.71
N TRP A 84 15.37 -17.92 -13.97
CA TRP A 84 14.31 -17.10 -14.56
C TRP A 84 13.11 -17.93 -14.99
N LYS A 85 13.33 -19.12 -15.55
CA LYS A 85 12.27 -20.09 -15.84
C LYS A 85 11.51 -20.48 -14.58
N ASP A 86 12.21 -20.82 -13.50
CA ASP A 86 11.58 -21.16 -12.21
C ASP A 86 10.73 -19.99 -11.69
N ALA A 87 11.18 -18.74 -11.88
CA ALA A 87 10.41 -17.54 -11.52
C ALA A 87 9.17 -17.34 -12.40
N MET A 88 9.25 -17.63 -13.71
CA MET A 88 8.10 -17.60 -14.62
C MET A 88 7.10 -18.71 -14.27
N ASP A 89 7.58 -19.92 -13.98
CA ASP A 89 6.75 -21.07 -13.61
C ASP A 89 5.99 -20.77 -12.31
N TYR A 90 6.66 -20.17 -11.32
CA TYR A 90 6.03 -19.76 -10.07
C TYR A 90 4.89 -18.74 -10.30
N GLU A 91 5.13 -17.69 -11.10
CA GLU A 91 4.10 -16.70 -11.42
C GLU A 91 2.93 -17.32 -12.21
N TYR A 92 3.24 -18.15 -13.23
CA TYR A 92 2.22 -18.83 -14.01
C TYR A 92 1.38 -19.79 -13.16
N GLN A 93 1.99 -20.53 -12.25
CA GLN A 93 1.28 -21.37 -11.28
C GLN A 93 0.39 -20.55 -10.36
N SER A 94 0.83 -19.36 -9.91
CA SER A 94 0.00 -18.46 -9.11
C SER A 94 -1.25 -18.02 -9.86
N VAL A 95 -1.11 -17.69 -11.15
CA VAL A 95 -2.24 -17.37 -12.04
C VAL A 95 -3.20 -18.55 -12.20
N MET A 96 -2.68 -19.76 -12.42
CA MET A 96 -3.50 -20.97 -12.56
C MET A 96 -4.23 -21.32 -11.26
N LYS A 97 -3.52 -21.29 -10.12
CA LYS A 97 -4.08 -21.54 -8.78
C LYS A 97 -5.26 -20.59 -8.48
N ASN A 98 -5.15 -19.35 -8.92
CA ASN A 98 -6.20 -18.35 -8.73
C ASN A 98 -7.36 -18.45 -9.73
N ASN A 99 -7.33 -19.40 -10.69
CA ASN A 99 -8.30 -19.51 -11.77
C ASN A 99 -8.49 -18.19 -12.53
N THR A 100 -7.40 -17.43 -12.72
CA THR A 100 -7.43 -16.06 -13.24
C THR A 100 -8.05 -15.97 -14.63
N TRP A 101 -7.96 -17.01 -15.44
CA TRP A 101 -8.56 -17.04 -16.76
C TRP A 101 -9.04 -18.43 -17.18
N GLN A 102 -9.78 -18.47 -18.27
CA GLN A 102 -10.17 -19.69 -18.96
C GLN A 102 -9.78 -19.59 -20.44
N LEU A 103 -9.23 -20.68 -20.98
CA LEU A 103 -8.89 -20.76 -22.40
C LEU A 103 -10.17 -20.99 -23.23
N VAL A 104 -10.43 -20.09 -24.19
CA VAL A 104 -11.64 -20.10 -25.04
C VAL A 104 -11.30 -19.69 -26.47
N ASP A 105 -12.21 -19.99 -27.40
CA ASP A 105 -12.14 -19.42 -28.74
C ASP A 105 -12.50 -17.93 -28.69
N LEU A 106 -11.76 -17.11 -29.43
CA LEU A 106 -12.02 -15.68 -29.48
C LEU A 106 -13.39 -15.42 -30.13
N PRO A 107 -14.34 -14.75 -29.45
CA PRO A 107 -15.63 -14.48 -30.05
C PRO A 107 -15.51 -13.58 -31.29
N PRO A 108 -16.43 -13.71 -32.25
CA PRO A 108 -16.46 -12.83 -33.41
C PRO A 108 -16.48 -11.35 -33.00
N ARG A 109 -15.70 -10.51 -33.70
CA ARG A 109 -15.63 -9.05 -33.49
C ARG A 109 -14.99 -8.59 -32.17
N LYS A 110 -14.47 -9.48 -31.34
CA LYS A 110 -13.63 -9.12 -30.18
C LYS A 110 -12.15 -9.10 -30.59
N LYS A 111 -11.34 -8.32 -29.87
CA LYS A 111 -9.88 -8.28 -30.04
C LYS A 111 -9.21 -8.58 -28.70
N PRO A 112 -8.30 -9.57 -28.64
CA PRO A 112 -7.58 -9.84 -27.42
C PRO A 112 -6.50 -8.79 -27.20
N ILE A 113 -6.26 -8.42 -25.95
CA ILE A 113 -5.09 -7.64 -25.56
C ILE A 113 -3.87 -8.55 -25.48
N GLY A 114 -2.68 -8.00 -25.75
CA GLY A 114 -1.45 -8.76 -25.54
C GLY A 114 -1.06 -8.82 -24.06
N CYS A 115 -0.05 -9.62 -23.74
CA CYS A 115 0.63 -9.62 -22.45
C CYS A 115 2.16 -9.57 -22.63
N ARG A 116 2.89 -9.34 -21.54
CA ARG A 116 4.35 -9.30 -21.51
C ARG A 116 4.86 -9.77 -20.14
N TRP A 117 6.00 -10.44 -20.13
CA TRP A 117 6.76 -10.75 -18.93
C TRP A 117 7.66 -9.59 -18.52
N ILE A 118 7.64 -9.24 -17.23
CA ILE A 118 8.56 -8.28 -16.61
C ILE A 118 9.46 -9.04 -15.64
N PHE A 119 10.77 -8.91 -15.85
CA PHE A 119 11.79 -9.56 -15.03
C PHE A 119 12.44 -8.55 -14.10
N LYS A 120 12.68 -8.95 -12.85
CA LYS A 120 13.39 -8.13 -11.88
C LYS A 120 14.21 -8.98 -10.94
N THR A 121 15.48 -8.63 -10.77
CA THR A 121 16.33 -9.22 -9.74
C THR A 121 16.13 -8.46 -8.44
N LYS A 122 15.83 -9.18 -7.37
CA LYS A 122 15.79 -8.65 -6.00
C LYS A 122 17.11 -8.95 -5.33
N TYR A 123 17.65 -7.96 -4.64
CA TYR A 123 18.90 -8.05 -3.90
C TYR A 123 18.64 -7.87 -2.41
N LYS A 124 19.44 -8.56 -1.60
CA LYS A 124 19.50 -8.37 -0.16
C LYS A 124 20.25 -7.07 0.17
N ALA A 125 20.22 -6.67 1.44
CA ALA A 125 20.88 -5.44 1.90
C ALA A 125 22.41 -5.47 1.71
N ASP A 126 23.00 -6.66 1.65
CA ASP A 126 24.43 -6.89 1.38
C ASP A 126 24.78 -6.86 -0.11
N GLY A 127 23.80 -6.69 -1.01
CA GLY A 127 24.00 -6.69 -2.47
C GLY A 127 23.98 -8.07 -3.12
N ILE A 128 23.80 -9.16 -2.36
CA ILE A 128 23.67 -10.51 -2.90
C ILE A 128 22.27 -10.68 -3.51
N VAL A 129 22.15 -11.45 -4.60
CA VAL A 129 20.85 -11.79 -5.18
C VAL A 129 19.99 -12.51 -4.14
N ASP A 130 18.85 -11.91 -3.82
CA ASP A 130 17.81 -12.49 -2.96
C ASP A 130 16.96 -13.48 -3.75
N LYS A 131 16.37 -13.00 -4.86
CA LYS A 131 15.52 -13.80 -5.74
C LYS A 131 15.33 -13.15 -7.10
N HIS A 132 15.10 -13.99 -8.10
CA HIS A 132 14.59 -13.57 -9.40
C HIS A 132 13.06 -13.50 -9.34
N LYS A 133 12.47 -12.43 -9.88
CA LYS A 133 11.02 -12.25 -9.92
C LYS A 133 10.57 -12.01 -11.36
N ALA A 134 9.71 -12.89 -11.86
CA ALA A 134 8.97 -12.67 -13.09
C ALA A 134 7.54 -12.22 -12.74
N ARG A 135 6.96 -11.33 -13.55
CA ARG A 135 5.55 -10.94 -13.46
C ARG A 135 4.91 -10.97 -14.83
N LEU A 136 3.71 -11.54 -14.91
CA LEU A 136 2.92 -11.49 -16.11
C LEU A 136 2.03 -10.25 -16.10
N VAL A 137 2.19 -9.40 -17.12
CA VAL A 137 1.52 -8.10 -17.20
C VAL A 137 0.71 -8.02 -18.49
N ALA A 138 -0.58 -7.73 -18.36
CA ALA A 138 -1.45 -7.43 -19.49
C ALA A 138 -1.06 -6.09 -20.12
N LYS A 139 -1.13 -5.98 -21.45
CA LYS A 139 -0.88 -4.73 -22.18
C LYS A 139 -2.10 -3.80 -22.10
N GLY A 140 -2.53 -3.43 -20.90
CA GLY A 140 -3.77 -2.68 -20.68
C GLY A 140 -3.78 -1.25 -21.24
N TYR A 141 -2.63 -0.71 -21.64
CA TYR A 141 -2.59 0.53 -22.44
C TYR A 141 -3.31 0.40 -23.80
N THR A 142 -3.52 -0.83 -24.28
CA THR A 142 -4.32 -1.11 -25.49
C THR A 142 -5.83 -1.16 -25.23
N GLN A 143 -6.27 -1.16 -23.96
CA GLN A 143 -7.68 -1.18 -23.58
C GLN A 143 -8.37 0.17 -23.86
N LYS A 144 -9.62 0.07 -24.31
CA LYS A 144 -10.51 1.20 -24.61
C LYS A 144 -11.63 1.32 -23.59
N GLU A 145 -11.81 2.52 -23.08
CA GLU A 145 -12.94 2.88 -22.21
C GLU A 145 -14.27 2.68 -22.96
N GLY A 146 -15.29 2.19 -22.25
CA GLY A 146 -16.60 1.83 -22.81
C GLY A 146 -16.62 0.53 -23.63
N ILE A 147 -15.48 -0.15 -23.76
CA ILE A 147 -15.38 -1.47 -24.41
C ILE A 147 -14.77 -2.50 -23.45
N ASP A 148 -13.58 -2.21 -22.93
CA ASP A 148 -12.79 -3.14 -22.11
C ASP A 148 -12.88 -2.83 -20.61
N TYR A 149 -13.32 -1.62 -20.27
CA TYR A 149 -13.55 -1.15 -18.90
C TYR A 149 -14.49 0.06 -18.92
N GLU A 150 -15.17 0.30 -17.80
CA GLU A 150 -15.99 1.50 -17.58
C GLU A 150 -15.39 2.38 -16.49
N GLU A 151 -15.03 1.80 -15.34
CA GLU A 151 -14.48 2.54 -14.20
C GLU A 151 -13.15 1.95 -13.74
N THR A 152 -12.16 2.83 -13.47
CA THR A 152 -10.82 2.41 -13.05
C THR A 152 -10.41 2.99 -11.70
N PHE A 153 -11.23 3.86 -11.12
CA PHE A 153 -10.86 4.59 -9.91
C PHE A 153 -10.75 3.62 -8.72
N ALA A 154 -9.61 3.68 -8.03
CA ALA A 154 -9.37 3.04 -6.76
C ALA A 154 -8.76 4.08 -5.83
N PRO A 155 -9.32 4.29 -4.63
CA PRO A 155 -8.73 5.22 -3.70
C PRO A 155 -7.40 4.68 -3.17
N THR A 156 -6.56 5.56 -2.64
CA THR A 156 -5.29 5.18 -2.01
C THR A 156 -5.20 5.87 -0.65
N ALA A 157 -4.72 5.15 0.37
CA ALA A 157 -4.63 5.71 1.71
C ALA A 157 -3.75 6.97 1.72
N LYS A 158 -4.23 8.00 2.41
CA LYS A 158 -3.51 9.27 2.49
C LYS A 158 -2.31 9.12 3.42
N ILE A 159 -1.18 9.72 3.07
CA ILE A 159 -0.01 9.78 3.98
C ILE A 159 -0.35 10.43 5.33
N LYS A 160 -1.30 11.37 5.34
CA LYS A 160 -1.82 12.00 6.56
C LYS A 160 -2.50 10.98 7.48
N THR A 161 -3.23 10.02 6.91
CA THR A 161 -3.87 8.91 7.64
C THR A 161 -2.82 8.03 8.28
N ILE A 162 -1.80 7.60 7.54
CA ILE A 162 -0.69 6.80 8.08
C ILE A 162 0.02 7.53 9.23
N ARG A 163 0.33 8.82 9.06
CA ARG A 163 0.93 9.63 10.14
C ARG A 163 0.02 9.77 11.36
N MET A 164 -1.29 9.90 11.16
CA MET A 164 -2.27 9.90 12.25
C MET A 164 -2.28 8.55 12.98
N ILE A 165 -2.19 7.42 12.27
CA ILE A 165 -2.05 6.11 12.90
C ILE A 165 -0.79 6.06 13.77
N PHE A 166 0.36 6.51 13.29
CA PHE A 166 1.58 6.56 14.12
C PHE A 166 1.42 7.46 15.35
N ALA A 167 0.72 8.59 15.22
CA ALA A 167 0.42 9.45 16.37
C ALA A 167 -0.48 8.75 17.41
N LEU A 168 -1.49 7.99 16.96
CA LEU A 168 -2.34 7.19 17.84
C LEU A 168 -1.57 6.06 18.51
N VAL A 169 -0.72 5.37 17.75
CA VAL A 169 0.18 4.32 18.26
C VAL A 169 1.09 4.87 19.35
N ALA A 170 1.69 6.06 19.13
CA ALA A 170 2.50 6.73 20.14
C ALA A 170 1.70 7.16 21.38
N TRP A 171 0.46 7.62 21.16
CA TRP A 171 -0.38 8.15 22.24
C TRP A 171 -0.93 7.04 23.15
N PHE A 172 -1.44 5.97 22.55
CA PHE A 172 -2.10 4.86 23.25
C PHE A 172 -1.15 3.70 23.56
N ASP A 173 0.16 3.88 23.31
CA ASP A 173 1.19 2.86 23.49
C ASP A 173 0.90 1.53 22.76
N LEU A 174 0.42 1.65 21.51
CA LEU A 174 0.10 0.49 20.68
C LEU A 174 1.32 0.00 19.90
N LYS A 175 1.14 -1.08 19.15
CA LYS A 175 2.07 -1.51 18.09
C LYS A 175 1.38 -1.47 16.74
N VAL A 176 2.16 -1.20 15.70
CA VAL A 176 1.72 -1.27 14.32
C VAL A 176 2.36 -2.45 13.61
N HIS A 177 1.52 -3.27 13.02
CA HIS A 177 1.87 -4.44 12.24
C HIS A 177 1.66 -4.17 10.76
N GLN A 178 2.31 -4.99 9.94
CA GLN A 178 2.19 -4.92 8.50
C GLN A 178 1.94 -6.31 7.92
N MET A 179 1.00 -6.39 6.99
CA MET A 179 0.84 -7.56 6.13
C MET A 179 0.96 -7.14 4.67
N ASP A 180 1.46 -8.03 3.83
CA ASP A 180 1.61 -7.84 2.38
C ASP A 180 0.77 -8.86 1.64
N VAL A 181 0.04 -8.42 0.61
CA VAL A 181 -0.78 -9.29 -0.23
C VAL A 181 0.07 -9.83 -1.37
N THR A 182 0.25 -11.15 -1.42
CA THR A 182 0.94 -11.79 -2.54
C THR A 182 0.07 -11.72 -3.78
N SER A 183 0.65 -11.22 -4.87
CA SER A 183 -0.01 -11.11 -6.18
C SER A 183 -1.39 -10.44 -6.10
N VAL A 184 -1.43 -9.29 -5.42
CA VAL A 184 -2.64 -8.52 -5.07
C VAL A 184 -3.74 -8.49 -6.15
N PHE A 185 -3.40 -8.18 -7.40
CA PHE A 185 -4.39 -8.06 -8.49
C PHE A 185 -5.00 -9.41 -8.91
N LEU A 186 -4.34 -10.54 -8.67
CA LEU A 186 -4.91 -11.86 -8.93
C LEU A 186 -6.05 -12.21 -7.97
N ASN A 187 -6.26 -11.42 -6.91
CA ASN A 187 -7.37 -11.62 -5.97
C ASN A 187 -8.63 -10.84 -6.36
N GLY A 188 -8.51 -9.80 -7.20
CA GLY A 188 -9.63 -8.96 -7.63
C GLY A 188 -10.44 -9.64 -8.74
N ASP A 189 -11.75 -9.76 -8.54
CA ASP A 189 -12.65 -10.31 -9.55
C ASP A 189 -12.87 -9.30 -10.69
N LEU A 190 -12.71 -9.75 -11.94
CA LEU A 190 -12.87 -8.90 -13.11
C LEU A 190 -14.33 -8.96 -13.57
N GLN A 191 -15.02 -7.83 -13.53
CA GLN A 191 -16.42 -7.75 -13.95
C GLN A 191 -16.55 -7.64 -15.46
N GLU A 192 -15.58 -6.97 -16.11
CA GLU A 192 -15.61 -6.75 -17.54
C GLU A 192 -15.09 -7.95 -18.33
N GLU A 193 -15.57 -8.09 -19.56
CA GLU A 193 -15.17 -9.16 -20.45
C GLU A 193 -13.89 -8.80 -21.21
N VAL A 194 -12.74 -9.19 -20.64
CA VAL A 194 -11.42 -8.96 -21.24
C VAL A 194 -10.82 -10.27 -21.74
N TYR A 195 -10.34 -10.26 -22.99
CA TYR A 195 -9.60 -11.38 -23.60
C TYR A 195 -8.14 -11.01 -23.73
N MET A 196 -7.25 -11.95 -23.42
CA MET A 196 -5.80 -11.78 -23.49
C MET A 196 -5.18 -12.89 -24.34
N THR A 197 -4.15 -12.58 -25.11
CA THR A 197 -3.36 -13.61 -25.79
C THR A 197 -2.67 -14.52 -24.77
N GLN A 198 -2.43 -15.78 -25.14
CA GLN A 198 -1.66 -16.68 -24.29
C GLN A 198 -0.25 -16.11 -24.02
N PRO A 199 0.27 -16.26 -22.80
CA PRO A 199 1.61 -15.77 -22.46
C PRO A 199 2.69 -16.53 -23.22
N GLU A 200 3.66 -15.78 -23.75
CA GLU A 200 4.84 -16.37 -24.39
C GLU A 200 5.56 -17.31 -23.43
N GLY A 201 5.98 -18.47 -23.92
CA GLY A 201 6.56 -19.57 -23.14
C GLY A 201 5.53 -20.54 -22.53
N TYR A 202 4.24 -20.20 -22.54
CA TYR A 202 3.16 -21.01 -21.94
C TYR A 202 1.95 -21.16 -22.87
N VAL A 203 2.18 -21.09 -24.18
CA VAL A 203 1.14 -21.36 -25.19
C VAL A 203 0.87 -22.87 -25.22
N ILE A 204 -0.39 -23.26 -25.21
CA ILE A 204 -0.78 -24.68 -25.26
C ILE A 204 -0.70 -25.19 -26.70
N LEU A 205 0.13 -26.22 -26.91
CA LEU A 205 0.31 -26.87 -28.20
C LEU A 205 -1.01 -27.44 -28.74
N GLY A 206 -1.32 -27.17 -30.01
CA GLY A 206 -2.57 -27.56 -30.68
C GLY A 206 -3.80 -26.72 -30.30
N ARG A 207 -3.59 -25.60 -29.59
CA ARG A 207 -4.61 -24.62 -29.21
C ARG A 207 -4.05 -23.20 -29.27
N GLU A 208 -3.11 -22.95 -30.16
CA GLU A 208 -2.37 -21.69 -30.29
C GLU A 208 -3.28 -20.50 -30.63
N GLU A 209 -4.37 -20.76 -31.35
CA GLU A 209 -5.39 -19.79 -31.76
C GLU A 209 -6.32 -19.36 -30.62
N LYS A 210 -6.36 -20.11 -29.52
CA LYS A 210 -7.23 -19.80 -28.37
C LYS A 210 -6.67 -18.63 -27.55
N VAL A 211 -7.58 -17.97 -26.85
CA VAL A 211 -7.29 -16.80 -26.01
C VAL A 211 -7.71 -17.05 -24.56
N CYS A 212 -7.05 -16.34 -23.64
CA CYS A 212 -7.38 -16.36 -22.22
C CYS A 212 -8.50 -15.34 -21.96
N ARG A 213 -9.72 -15.81 -21.64
CA ARG A 213 -10.77 -14.96 -21.08
C ARG A 213 -10.48 -14.74 -19.60
N LEU A 214 -10.18 -13.50 -19.23
CA LEU A 214 -9.86 -13.13 -17.86
C LEU A 214 -11.12 -13.18 -16.99
N LYS A 215 -11.02 -13.85 -15.84
CA LYS A 215 -12.02 -13.90 -14.76
C LYS A 215 -11.60 -13.05 -13.56
N LYS A 216 -10.29 -12.91 -13.36
CA LYS A 216 -9.70 -12.06 -12.34
C LYS A 216 -8.77 -11.04 -12.98
N SER A 217 -8.50 -9.98 -12.24
CA SER A 217 -7.65 -8.90 -12.73
C SER A 217 -6.18 -9.33 -12.78
N LEU A 218 -5.40 -8.64 -13.60
CA LEU A 218 -3.98 -8.88 -13.80
C LEU A 218 -3.24 -7.55 -13.73
N TYR A 219 -1.95 -7.60 -13.41
CA TYR A 219 -1.07 -6.45 -13.55
C TYR A 219 -1.20 -5.85 -14.95
N GLY A 220 -1.23 -4.52 -15.02
CA GLY A 220 -1.28 -3.79 -16.28
C GLY A 220 -2.68 -3.56 -16.85
N LEU A 221 -3.71 -4.26 -16.37
CA LEU A 221 -5.10 -3.87 -16.66
C LEU A 221 -5.42 -2.54 -15.97
N LYS A 222 -6.16 -1.68 -16.65
CA LYS A 222 -6.50 -0.35 -16.12
C LYS A 222 -7.40 -0.41 -14.87
N GLN A 223 -8.29 -1.40 -14.80
CA GLN A 223 -9.23 -1.58 -13.67
C GLN A 223 -8.70 -2.48 -12.54
N ALA A 224 -7.50 -3.05 -12.65
CA ALA A 224 -6.99 -4.00 -11.66
C ALA A 224 -6.92 -3.44 -10.23
N PRO A 225 -6.47 -2.18 -10.00
CA PRO A 225 -6.49 -1.61 -8.65
C PRO A 225 -7.89 -1.50 -8.06
N ARG A 226 -8.90 -1.19 -8.89
CA ARG A 226 -10.30 -1.07 -8.46
C ARG A 226 -10.88 -2.44 -8.12
N ALA A 227 -10.63 -3.45 -8.95
CA ALA A 227 -11.09 -4.81 -8.70
C ALA A 227 -10.54 -5.36 -7.36
N TRP A 228 -9.27 -5.10 -7.07
CA TRP A 228 -8.69 -5.42 -5.77
C TRP A 228 -9.34 -4.64 -4.62
N TYR A 229 -9.46 -3.31 -4.76
CA TYR A 229 -10.03 -2.46 -3.71
C TYR A 229 -11.45 -2.90 -3.32
N ILE A 230 -12.31 -3.20 -4.30
CA ILE A 230 -13.67 -3.69 -4.05
C ILE A 230 -13.61 -5.00 -3.26
N LYS A 231 -12.76 -5.93 -3.67
CA LYS A 231 -12.65 -7.25 -3.03
C LYS A 231 -12.26 -7.15 -1.55
N ILE A 232 -11.23 -6.36 -1.25
CA ILE A 232 -10.75 -6.24 0.14
C ILE A 232 -11.70 -5.42 1.00
N ASP A 233 -12.35 -4.41 0.43
CA ASP A 233 -13.38 -3.62 1.11
C ASP A 233 -14.59 -4.48 1.49
N GLU A 234 -15.15 -5.23 0.53
CA GLU A 234 -16.28 -6.15 0.78
C GLU A 234 -15.92 -7.15 1.88
N HIS A 235 -14.71 -7.70 1.84
CA HIS A 235 -14.21 -8.62 2.85
C HIS A 235 -14.17 -7.97 4.24
N LEU A 236 -13.53 -6.80 4.39
CA LEU A 236 -13.41 -6.12 5.68
C LEU A 236 -14.78 -5.72 6.25
N VAL A 237 -15.67 -5.19 5.40
CA VAL A 237 -17.03 -4.80 5.81
C VAL A 237 -17.85 -6.01 6.26
N GLN A 238 -17.76 -7.14 5.56
CA GLN A 238 -18.41 -8.39 5.96
C GLN A 238 -17.93 -8.93 7.32
N HIS A 239 -16.68 -8.63 7.70
CA HIS A 239 -16.08 -9.02 8.96
C HIS A 239 -16.21 -7.95 10.06
N GLY A 240 -17.16 -7.02 9.93
CA GLY A 240 -17.54 -6.09 11.00
C GLY A 240 -16.74 -4.79 11.04
N PHE A 241 -15.80 -4.57 10.11
CA PHE A 241 -15.11 -3.31 10.01
C PHE A 241 -15.99 -2.22 9.41
N VAL A 242 -15.92 -1.01 9.97
CA VAL A 242 -16.60 0.17 9.44
C VAL A 242 -15.59 1.04 8.70
N ARG A 243 -15.90 1.36 7.44
CA ARG A 243 -15.08 2.27 6.62
C ARG A 243 -15.17 3.70 7.16
N ASN A 244 -14.03 4.39 7.22
CA ASN A 244 -13.98 5.79 7.63
C ASN A 244 -14.51 6.72 6.51
N PRO A 245 -15.35 7.72 6.83
CA PRO A 245 -15.93 8.61 5.81
C PRO A 245 -14.92 9.60 5.20
N TYR A 246 -13.77 9.86 5.84
CA TYR A 246 -12.78 10.84 5.39
C TYR A 246 -11.58 10.21 4.66
N ASP A 247 -11.30 8.92 4.92
CA ASP A 247 -10.36 8.12 4.15
C ASP A 247 -10.96 6.73 3.90
N PRO A 248 -11.36 6.42 2.65
CA PRO A 248 -12.04 5.16 2.32
C PRO A 248 -11.12 3.92 2.39
N ASN A 249 -9.85 4.10 2.75
CA ASN A 249 -8.91 3.00 2.99
C ASN A 249 -8.65 2.74 4.47
N LEU A 250 -9.26 3.52 5.37
CA LEU A 250 -9.17 3.36 6.81
C LEU A 250 -10.42 2.63 7.31
N TYR A 251 -10.21 1.54 8.02
CA TYR A 251 -11.26 0.66 8.55
C TYR A 251 -11.09 0.54 10.06
N LEU A 252 -12.19 0.57 10.79
CA LEU A 252 -12.21 0.47 12.25
C LEU A 252 -13.25 -0.56 12.69
N GLU A 253 -12.82 -1.51 13.49
CA GLU A 253 -13.68 -2.41 14.24
C GLU A 253 -13.59 -2.06 15.73
N LYS A 254 -14.72 -2.10 16.44
CA LYS A 254 -14.77 -1.91 17.89
C LYS A 254 -15.54 -3.04 18.55
N GLN A 255 -14.98 -3.64 19.58
CA GLN A 255 -15.63 -4.70 20.34
C GLN A 255 -15.31 -4.57 21.83
N GLY A 256 -16.33 -4.45 22.68
CA GLY A 256 -16.14 -4.47 24.14
C GLY A 256 -15.25 -3.35 24.71
N GLY A 257 -15.15 -2.20 24.03
CA GLY A 257 -14.26 -1.09 24.41
C GLY A 257 -12.87 -1.18 23.75
N GLU A 258 -12.53 -2.31 23.15
CA GLU A 258 -11.31 -2.52 22.37
C GLU A 258 -11.52 -2.12 20.90
N MET A 259 -10.43 -1.90 20.17
CA MET A 259 -10.46 -1.54 18.75
C MET A 259 -9.34 -2.20 17.93
N VAL A 260 -9.64 -2.44 16.65
CA VAL A 260 -8.66 -2.73 15.62
C VAL A 260 -8.85 -1.76 14.46
N ILE A 261 -7.76 -1.23 13.97
CA ILE A 261 -7.68 -0.34 12.83
C ILE A 261 -6.88 -1.03 11.73
N VAL A 262 -7.43 -1.06 10.53
CA VAL A 262 -6.77 -1.53 9.31
C VAL A 262 -6.71 -0.37 8.33
N VAL A 263 -5.52 -0.08 7.81
CA VAL A 263 -5.33 0.84 6.67
C VAL A 263 -4.83 0.05 5.47
N VAL A 264 -5.56 0.11 4.37
CA VAL A 264 -5.20 -0.56 3.12
C VAL A 264 -4.45 0.41 2.21
N TYR A 265 -3.21 0.12 1.88
CA TYR A 265 -2.44 0.84 0.87
C TYR A 265 -2.03 -0.13 -0.24
N VAL A 266 -2.87 -0.23 -1.27
CA VAL A 266 -2.62 -1.13 -2.41
C VAL A 266 -2.33 -2.57 -1.94
N ASP A 267 -1.07 -3.00 -1.93
CA ASP A 267 -0.60 -4.32 -1.49
C ASP A 267 -0.26 -4.41 0.01
N ASP A 268 0.02 -3.28 0.68
CA ASP A 268 0.34 -3.19 2.10
C ASP A 268 -0.92 -2.97 2.97
N LEU A 269 -1.07 -3.79 4.01
CA LEU A 269 -2.07 -3.60 5.06
C LEU A 269 -1.38 -3.21 6.37
N VAL A 270 -1.71 -2.02 6.87
CA VAL A 270 -1.23 -1.49 8.15
C VAL A 270 -2.26 -1.79 9.22
N ILE A 271 -1.88 -2.56 10.24
CA ILE A 271 -2.82 -3.04 11.26
C ILE A 271 -2.35 -2.58 12.64
N THR A 272 -3.21 -1.93 13.41
CA THR A 272 -2.96 -1.59 14.81
C THR A 272 -4.22 -1.80 15.62
N GLY A 273 -4.11 -1.94 16.94
CA GLY A 273 -5.25 -2.17 17.80
C GLY A 273 -4.86 -2.18 19.26
N SER A 274 -5.85 -2.08 20.13
CA SER A 274 -5.66 -2.06 21.58
C SER A 274 -5.43 -3.46 22.16
N LEU A 275 -5.95 -4.51 21.51
CA LEU A 275 -5.79 -5.90 21.93
C LEU A 275 -5.08 -6.75 20.88
N VAL A 276 -3.93 -7.32 21.24
CA VAL A 276 -3.13 -8.20 20.36
C VAL A 276 -3.95 -9.37 19.81
N LYS A 277 -4.84 -9.93 20.63
CA LYS A 277 -5.74 -11.02 20.21
C LYS A 277 -6.58 -10.63 18.99
N MET A 278 -7.18 -9.43 18.97
CA MET A 278 -8.01 -8.99 17.84
C MET A 278 -7.16 -8.73 16.60
N ILE A 279 -5.94 -8.23 16.76
CA ILE A 279 -4.97 -8.08 15.66
C ILE A 279 -4.67 -9.46 15.05
N ASP A 280 -4.36 -10.45 15.89
CA ASP A 280 -4.04 -11.80 15.43
C ASP A 280 -5.24 -12.50 14.77
N GLU A 281 -6.45 -12.28 15.28
CA GLU A 281 -7.69 -12.76 14.65
C GLU A 281 -7.90 -12.12 13.28
N THR A 282 -7.73 -10.80 13.16
CA THR A 282 -7.78 -10.07 11.89
C THR A 282 -6.75 -10.60 10.89
N LYS A 283 -5.51 -10.82 11.34
CA LYS A 283 -4.42 -11.36 10.50
C LYS A 283 -4.72 -12.78 10.01
N LYS A 284 -5.24 -13.64 10.90
CA LYS A 284 -5.65 -15.02 10.56
C LYS A 284 -6.80 -14.99 9.56
N ASP A 285 -7.75 -14.10 9.74
CA ASP A 285 -8.87 -13.95 8.84
C ASP A 285 -8.44 -13.54 7.42
N LEU A 286 -7.60 -12.51 7.33
CA LEU A 286 -7.01 -12.07 6.06
C LEU A 286 -6.20 -13.19 5.38
N LYS A 287 -5.39 -13.95 6.14
CA LYS A 287 -4.63 -15.11 5.63
C LYS A 287 -5.49 -16.27 5.13
N ARG A 288 -6.71 -16.43 5.66
CA ARG A 288 -7.65 -17.47 5.17
C ARG A 288 -8.25 -17.09 3.83
N SER A 289 -8.47 -15.80 3.62
CA SER A 289 -9.22 -15.28 2.46
C SER A 289 -8.31 -14.87 1.30
N PHE A 290 -7.09 -14.42 1.61
CA PHE A 290 -6.10 -13.95 0.64
C PHE A 290 -4.73 -14.59 0.90
N ASP A 291 -3.91 -14.68 -0.14
CA ASP A 291 -2.53 -15.15 -0.02
C ASP A 291 -1.66 -14.04 0.62
N MET A 292 -1.59 -14.03 1.95
CA MET A 292 -1.01 -12.95 2.73
C MET A 292 0.30 -13.35 3.41
N ILE A 293 1.27 -12.45 3.40
CA ILE A 293 2.51 -12.54 4.17
C ILE A 293 2.39 -11.62 5.38
N ASP A 294 2.57 -12.15 6.59
CA ASP A 294 2.66 -11.34 7.80
C ASP A 294 4.11 -10.91 8.00
N LEU A 295 4.35 -9.61 7.90
CA LEU A 295 5.68 -9.02 8.07
C LEU A 295 5.97 -8.69 9.54
N GLY A 296 5.06 -9.01 10.45
CA GLY A 296 5.22 -8.80 11.89
C GLY A 296 5.03 -7.34 12.27
N LEU A 297 5.98 -6.79 13.04
CA LEU A 297 5.99 -5.37 13.34
C LEU A 297 6.40 -4.58 12.09
N MET A 298 5.71 -3.46 11.85
CA MET A 298 6.06 -2.60 10.74
C MET A 298 7.45 -2.00 10.94
N HIS A 299 8.29 -2.16 9.92
CA HIS A 299 9.63 -1.57 9.83
C HIS A 299 9.76 -0.56 8.69
N TYR A 300 8.92 -0.67 7.65
CA TYR A 300 8.93 0.23 6.50
C TYR A 300 7.51 0.44 5.98
N CYS A 301 7.13 1.68 5.70
CA CYS A 301 5.84 2.01 5.10
C CYS A 301 5.97 3.28 4.25
N LEU A 302 5.65 3.22 2.96
CA LEU A 302 5.65 4.39 2.05
C LEU A 302 6.97 5.19 2.03
N GLY A 303 8.11 4.51 2.09
CA GLY A 303 9.43 5.16 2.14
C GLY A 303 9.77 5.78 3.49
N LEU A 304 8.98 5.52 4.52
CA LEU A 304 9.30 5.79 5.92
C LEU A 304 9.86 4.52 6.57
N GLU A 305 10.97 4.66 7.26
CA GLU A 305 11.49 3.67 8.21
C GLU A 305 10.76 3.84 9.54
N VAL A 306 10.34 2.74 10.14
CA VAL A 306 9.61 2.73 11.39
C VAL A 306 10.40 1.89 12.41
N CYS A 307 10.78 2.52 13.51
CA CYS A 307 11.43 1.85 14.64
C CYS A 307 10.50 1.93 15.85
N GLN A 308 9.96 0.78 16.25
CA GLN A 308 9.04 0.66 17.38
C GLN A 308 9.81 0.10 18.58
N LYS A 309 9.88 0.87 19.66
CA LYS A 309 10.38 0.45 20.98
C LYS A 309 9.18 0.18 21.91
N GLU A 310 9.43 -0.23 23.15
CA GLU A 310 8.37 -0.48 24.14
C GLU A 310 7.40 0.69 24.25
N ASN A 311 7.89 1.93 24.48
CA ASN A 311 7.01 3.08 24.74
C ASN A 311 7.12 4.20 23.69
N ASN A 312 7.75 3.93 22.54
CA ASN A 312 8.03 4.97 21.55
C ASN A 312 8.01 4.41 20.13
N ILE A 313 7.57 5.23 19.18
CA ILE A 313 7.71 4.99 17.74
C ILE A 313 8.53 6.12 17.13
N PHE A 314 9.57 5.74 16.38
CA PHE A 314 10.41 6.65 15.63
C PHE A 314 10.19 6.43 14.15
N VAL A 315 10.09 7.53 13.40
CA VAL A 315 9.91 7.51 11.95
C VAL A 315 11.05 8.30 11.30
N SER A 316 11.74 7.70 10.33
CA SER A 316 12.83 8.34 9.59
C SER A 316 12.73 8.08 8.08
N GLN A 317 13.49 8.83 7.29
CA GLN A 317 13.69 8.59 5.86
C GLN A 317 15.19 8.48 5.56
N MET A 318 15.93 7.79 6.43
CA MET A 318 17.40 7.74 6.37
C MET A 318 17.85 7.08 5.06
N LYS A 319 17.27 5.94 4.68
CA LYS A 319 17.59 5.25 3.42
C LYS A 319 17.36 6.16 2.21
N TYR A 320 16.22 6.84 2.13
CA TYR A 320 15.95 7.77 1.03
C TYR A 320 17.01 8.88 0.96
N THR A 321 17.36 9.46 2.12
CA THR A 321 18.38 10.51 2.23
C THR A 321 19.75 9.99 1.77
N LYS A 322 20.19 8.83 2.30
CA LYS A 322 21.47 8.20 1.94
C LYS A 322 21.55 7.84 0.46
N THR A 323 20.52 7.20 -0.09
CA THR A 323 20.47 6.87 -1.53
C THR A 323 20.53 8.11 -2.41
N THR A 324 19.90 9.22 -1.98
CA THR A 324 19.98 10.49 -2.69
C THR A 324 21.40 11.06 -2.65
N LEU A 325 22.02 11.11 -1.46
CA LEU A 325 23.40 11.59 -1.30
C LEU A 325 24.40 10.73 -2.11
N GLU A 326 24.28 9.40 -2.06
CA GLU A 326 25.10 8.49 -2.87
C GLU A 326 24.98 8.78 -4.37
N LYS A 327 23.75 8.95 -4.87
CA LYS A 327 23.49 9.22 -6.28
C LYS A 327 24.16 10.50 -6.77
N PHE A 328 24.16 11.55 -5.94
CA PHE A 328 24.78 12.82 -6.26
C PHE A 328 26.24 12.92 -5.80
N ARG A 329 26.83 11.83 -5.27
CA ARG A 329 28.21 11.77 -4.74
C ARG A 329 28.45 12.80 -3.63
N MET A 330 27.46 12.96 -2.76
CA MET A 330 27.43 13.92 -1.65
C MET A 330 27.52 13.25 -0.28
N MET A 331 27.94 11.98 -0.20
CA MET A 331 28.03 11.26 1.09
C MET A 331 29.05 11.86 2.06
N ASP A 332 30.13 12.43 1.52
CA ASP A 332 31.22 13.01 2.30
C ASP A 332 31.02 14.51 2.59
N TYR A 333 29.86 15.07 2.20
CA TYR A 333 29.57 16.49 2.43
C TYR A 333 29.29 16.73 3.91
N THR A 334 29.69 17.90 4.39
CA THR A 334 29.54 18.27 5.80
C THR A 334 28.05 18.45 6.12
N PRO A 335 27.48 17.68 7.07
CA PRO A 335 26.09 17.85 7.45
C PRO A 335 25.90 19.18 8.16
N ILE A 336 24.84 19.91 7.79
CA ILE A 336 24.45 21.16 8.44
C ILE A 336 23.19 20.88 9.26
N ALA A 337 23.19 21.31 10.53
CA ALA A 337 22.07 21.10 11.45
C ALA A 337 20.82 21.92 11.06
N THR A 338 21.03 23.02 10.35
CA THR A 338 19.97 23.89 9.85
C THR A 338 19.41 23.32 8.55
N PRO A 339 18.11 22.96 8.51
CA PRO A 339 17.48 22.53 7.27
C PRO A 339 17.44 23.68 6.25
N MET A 340 17.27 23.32 4.98
CA MET A 340 17.03 24.28 3.90
C MET A 340 15.81 25.16 4.22
N GLU A 341 15.86 26.42 3.81
CA GLU A 341 14.76 27.37 4.00
C GLU A 341 13.44 26.83 3.43
N ASN A 342 12.37 26.93 4.21
CA ASN A 342 11.06 26.40 3.80
C ASN A 342 10.54 27.18 2.58
N ARG A 343 10.13 26.46 1.53
CA ARG A 343 9.67 27.00 0.24
C ARG A 343 10.74 27.72 -0.59
N LEU A 344 12.03 27.46 -0.34
CA LEU A 344 13.09 27.92 -1.23
C LEU A 344 12.82 27.41 -2.67
N GLN A 345 12.67 28.33 -3.61
CA GLN A 345 12.56 28.00 -5.03
C GLN A 345 13.96 27.96 -5.62
N LEU A 346 14.38 26.78 -6.05
CA LEU A 346 15.64 26.61 -6.77
C LEU A 346 15.41 26.88 -8.26
N SER A 347 16.36 27.59 -8.85
CA SER A 347 16.47 27.91 -10.26
C SER A 347 17.64 27.16 -10.89
N HIS A 348 17.64 27.04 -12.22
CA HIS A 348 18.78 26.43 -12.94
C HIS A 348 20.10 27.19 -12.77
N SER A 349 20.05 28.47 -12.40
CA SER A 349 21.23 29.29 -12.11
C SER A 349 21.83 29.04 -10.72
N ASP A 350 21.08 28.38 -9.83
CA ASP A 350 21.57 28.11 -8.48
C ASP A 350 22.68 27.07 -8.52
N ARG A 351 23.78 27.42 -7.87
CA ARG A 351 24.94 26.53 -7.78
C ARG A 351 24.64 25.42 -6.78
N SER A 352 25.11 24.21 -7.08
CA SER A 352 25.13 23.14 -6.10
C SER A 352 25.82 23.62 -4.82
N PRO A 353 25.32 23.24 -3.63
CA PRO A 353 26.04 23.47 -2.38
C PRO A 353 27.47 22.96 -2.52
N LYS A 354 28.45 23.76 -2.09
CA LYS A 354 29.86 23.38 -2.12
C LYS A 354 30.23 22.51 -0.93
#